data_AF-A0A9X2UAQ8-F1
#
_entry.id   AF-A0A9X2UAQ8-F1
#
_cell.length_a   1.000
_cell.length_b   1.000
_cell.length_c   1.000
_cell.angle_alpha   90.00
_cell.angle_beta   90.00
_cell.angle_gamma   90.00
#
_symmetry.space_group_name_H-M   'P 1'
#
loop_
_entity.id
_entity.type
_entity.pdbx_description
1 polymer ?
#
loop_
_entity_poly.entity_id
_entity_poly.type
_entity_poly.pdbx_seq_one_letter_code
_entity_poly.pdbx_strand_id
1 'polypeptide(L)' 'MSETTATQELDRNQLAEVLGVEPHTVSAAAHGQFFCRGYPLHEWAVWHPRGNEVQYYEVPICVIQTESSEEKTRDAT' A
#
# COMPACT_ATOMS: atom_id res chain seq x y z
N MET A 1 -9.58 18.85 -15.01
CA MET A 1 -8.38 18.11 -15.43
C MET A 1 -8.27 16.96 -14.47
N SER A 2 -8.49 15.72 -14.94
CA SER A 2 -8.34 14.55 -14.09
C SER A 2 -6.85 14.26 -13.99
N GLU A 3 -6.21 14.68 -12.91
CA GLU A 3 -4.89 14.17 -12.57
C GLU A 3 -5.07 12.68 -12.32
N THR A 4 -4.82 11.86 -13.35
CA THR A 4 -4.65 10.44 -13.18
C THR A 4 -3.40 10.27 -12.33
N THR A 5 -3.55 10.22 -11.01
CA THR A 5 -2.47 9.88 -10.08
C THR A 5 -1.90 8.56 -10.55
N ALA A 6 -0.67 8.60 -11.04
CA ALA A 6 0.01 7.40 -11.50
C ALA A 6 0.09 6.40 -10.33
N THR A 7 -0.35 5.17 -10.59
CA THR A 7 -0.30 4.06 -9.66
C THR A 7 0.74 3.05 -10.12
N GLN A 8 1.24 2.25 -9.17
CA GLN A 8 2.10 1.12 -9.42
C GLN A 8 1.49 -0.12 -8.78
N GLU A 9 1.51 -1.23 -9.52
CA GLU A 9 1.09 -2.53 -9.01
C GLU A 9 2.13 -3.07 -8.04
N LEU A 10 1.70 -3.33 -6.81
CA LEU A 10 2.51 -4.00 -5.78
C LEU A 10 1.79 -5.24 -5.28
N ASP A 11 2.54 -6.31 -5.04
CA ASP A 11 2.02 -7.44 -4.29
C ASP A 11 1.93 -7.12 -2.78
N ARG A 12 1.28 -8.01 -2.03
CA ARG A 12 1.09 -7.85 -0.58
C ARG A 12 2.40 -7.64 0.17
N ASN A 13 3.45 -8.37 -0.17
CA ASN A 13 4.73 -8.29 0.54
C ASN A 13 5.45 -6.99 0.18
N GLN A 14 5.46 -6.61 -1.10
CA GLN A 14 6.04 -5.35 -1.54
C GLN A 14 5.37 -4.14 -0.89
N LEU A 15 4.03 -4.13 -0.82
CA LEU A 15 3.30 -3.06 -0.13
C LEU A 15 3.58 -3.06 1.38
N ALA A 16 3.73 -4.23 1.99
CA ALA A 16 4.08 -4.34 3.40
C ALA A 16 5.47 -3.76 3.69
N GLU A 17 6.45 -4.02 2.81
CA GLU A 17 7.78 -3.43 2.86
C GLU A 17 7.74 -1.91 2.72
N VAL A 18 6.98 -1.39 1.74
CA VAL A 18 6.81 0.06 1.54
C VAL A 18 6.22 0.72 2.78
N LEU A 19 5.22 0.11 3.41
CA LEU A 19 4.53 0.68 4.58
C LEU A 19 5.24 0.38 5.92
N GLY A 20 6.30 -0.43 5.91
CA GLY A 20 6.99 -0.89 7.12
C GLY A 20 6.09 -1.70 8.06
N VAL A 21 5.19 -2.52 7.53
CA VAL A 21 4.26 -3.36 8.31
C VAL A 21 4.37 -4.83 7.91
N GLU A 22 3.72 -5.69 8.67
CA GLU A 22 3.64 -7.11 8.34
C GLU A 22 2.65 -7.38 7.19
N PRO A 23 2.92 -8.32 6.26
CA PRO A 23 2.03 -8.61 5.13
C PRO A 23 0.61 -9.01 5.52
N HIS A 24 0.43 -9.70 6.66
CA HIS A 24 -0.91 -10.05 7.16
C HIS A 24 -1.72 -8.82 7.59
N THR A 25 -1.05 -7.73 8.00
CA THR A 25 -1.70 -6.47 8.34
C THR A 25 -2.27 -5.80 7.10
N VAL A 26 -1.52 -5.83 5.98
CA VAL A 26 -1.96 -5.33 4.68
C VAL A 26 -3.23 -6.07 4.21
N SER A 27 -3.19 -7.41 4.22
CA SER A 27 -4.37 -8.22 3.86
C SER A 27 -5.54 -7.96 4.79
N ALA A 28 -5.32 -7.94 6.10
CA ALA A 28 -6.38 -7.67 7.06
C ALA A 28 -7.03 -6.29 6.82
N ALA A 29 -6.23 -5.27 6.51
CA ALA A 29 -6.72 -3.91 6.22
C ALA A 29 -7.59 -3.85 4.96
N ALA A 30 -7.15 -4.53 3.90
CA ALA A 30 -7.91 -4.63 2.67
C ALA A 30 -9.25 -5.35 2.87
N HIS A 31 -9.23 -6.48 3.60
CA HIS A 31 -10.43 -7.27 3.90
C HIS A 31 -11.39 -6.57 4.86
N GLY A 32 -10.85 -5.95 5.91
CA GLY A 32 -11.62 -5.32 6.99
C GLY A 32 -12.01 -3.87 6.71
N GLN A 33 -11.65 -3.34 5.54
CA GLN A 33 -11.91 -1.94 5.13
C GLN A 33 -11.43 -0.91 6.16
N PHE A 34 -10.32 -1.20 6.84
CA PHE A 34 -9.71 -0.26 7.80
C PHE A 34 -8.45 0.39 7.22
N PHE A 35 -8.04 1.49 7.83
CA PHE A 35 -6.85 2.22 7.43
C PHE A 35 -5.58 1.56 7.98
N CYS A 36 -4.60 1.32 7.12
CA CYS A 36 -3.27 0.88 7.51
C CYS A 36 -2.31 2.07 7.36
N ARG A 37 -1.65 2.50 8.44
CA ARG A 37 -0.74 3.67 8.41
C ARG A 37 -1.40 4.96 7.89
N GLY A 38 -2.71 5.08 8.02
CA GLY A 38 -3.48 6.21 7.48
C GLY A 38 -3.91 6.06 6.02
N TYR A 39 -3.63 4.91 5.39
CA TYR A 39 -3.98 4.62 4.01
C TYR A 39 -5.17 3.65 3.87
N PRO A 40 -6.12 3.92 2.97
CA PRO A 40 -7.28 3.06 2.73
C PRO A 40 -6.92 1.90 1.79
N LEU A 41 -6.20 0.88 2.28
CA LEU A 41 -5.68 -0.21 1.41
C LEU A 41 -6.77 -0.98 0.66
N HIS A 42 -8.01 -0.98 1.17
CA HIS A 42 -9.16 -1.58 0.51
C HIS A 42 -9.55 -0.89 -0.80
N GLU A 43 -9.24 0.40 -0.97
CA GLU A 43 -9.48 1.14 -2.22
C GLU A 43 -8.42 0.82 -3.28
N TRP A 44 -7.25 0.36 -2.86
CA TRP A 44 -6.14 0.00 -3.76
C TRP A 44 -6.15 -1.49 -4.12
N ALA A 45 -6.85 -2.31 -3.35
CA ALA A 45 -6.87 -3.76 -3.51
C ALA A 45 -7.63 -4.17 -4.78
N VAL A 46 -6.93 -4.83 -5.70
CA VAL A 46 -7.53 -5.48 -6.87
C VAL A 46 -7.78 -6.95 -6.53
N TRP A 47 -9.05 -7.31 -6.45
CA TRP A 47 -9.50 -8.62 -6.01
C TRP A 47 -9.44 -9.64 -7.14
N HIS A 48 -9.05 -10.87 -6.81
CA HIS A 48 -9.10 -11.95 -7.77
C HIS A 48 -10.56 -12.22 -8.20
N PRO A 49 -10.86 -12.43 -9.50
CA PRO A 49 -12.24 -12.60 -9.99
C PRO A 49 -12.94 -13.85 -9.44
N ARG A 50 -12.18 -14.79 -8.86
CA ARG A 50 -12.71 -16.01 -8.21
C ARG A 50 -12.89 -15.87 -6.69
N GLY A 51 -12.74 -14.68 -6.13
CA GLY A 51 -13.09 -14.38 -4.74
C GLY A 51 -11.90 -14.02 -3.85
N ASN A 52 -12.09 -14.33 -2.56
CA ASN A 52 -11.59 -13.75 -1.30
C ASN A 52 -10.08 -13.52 -1.11
N GLU A 53 -9.31 -13.30 -2.17
CA GLU A 53 -7.90 -12.97 -2.12
C GLU A 53 -7.63 -11.75 -3.00
N VAL A 54 -6.76 -10.87 -2.52
CA VAL A 54 -6.28 -9.72 -3.28
C VAL A 54 -5.18 -10.19 -4.23
N GLN A 55 -5.31 -9.91 -5.51
CA GLN A 55 -4.33 -10.27 -6.53
C GLN A 55 -3.11 -9.34 -6.48
N TYR A 56 -3.35 -8.04 -6.37
CA TYR A 56 -2.34 -6.98 -6.23
C TYR A 56 -2.99 -5.69 -5.71
N TYR A 57 -2.17 -4.69 -5.44
CA TYR A 57 -2.59 -3.36 -5.01
C TYR A 57 -2.15 -2.30 -6.03
N GLU A 58 -3.08 -1.45 -6.46
CA GLU A 58 -2.78 -0.26 -7.27
C GLU A 58 -2.44 0.91 -6.36
N VAL A 59 -1.16 1.05 -6.03
CA VAL A 59 -0.70 1.99 -5.01
C VAL A 59 -0.27 3.29 -5.67
N PRO A 60 -0.73 4.46 -5.19
CA PRO A 60 -0.27 5.75 -5.73
C PRO A 60 1.25 5.91 -5.59
N ILE A 61 1.91 6.34 -6.66
CA ILE A 61 3.38 6.51 -6.67
C ILE A 61 3.85 7.49 -5.58
N CYS A 62 3.05 8.50 -5.24
CA CYS A 62 3.38 9.43 -4.17
C CYS A 62 3.54 8.74 -2.81
N VAL A 63 2.73 7.73 -2.49
CA VAL A 63 2.83 6.95 -1.25
C VAL A 63 4.14 6.16 -1.23
N ILE A 64 4.47 5.50 -2.35
CA ILE A 64 5.69 4.71 -2.48
C ILE A 64 6.92 5.61 -2.26
N GLN A 65 6.93 6.79 -2.86
CA GLN A 65 8.06 7.74 -2.72
C GLN A 65 8.18 8.33 -1.31
N THR A 66 7.05 8.65 -0.66
CA THR A 66 7.03 9.20 0.69
C THR A 66 7.62 8.21 1.70
N GLU A 67 7.07 6.99 1.78
CA GLU A 67 7.56 6.02 2.77
C GLU A 67 8.98 5.54 2.44
N SER A 68 9.35 5.43 1.15
CA SER A 68 10.73 5.10 0.76
C SER A 68 11.75 6.19 1.11
N SER A 69 11.32 7.46 1.22
CA SER A 69 12.20 8.58 1.60
C SER A 69 12.33 8.78 3.10
N GLU A 70 11.41 8.24 3.91
CA GLU A 70 11.43 8.41 5.37
C GLU A 70 12.55 7.63 6.09
N GLU A 71 13.43 6.93 5.35
CA GLU A 71 14.61 6.23 5.88
C GLU A 71 15.91 7.09 5.89
N LYS A 72 15.86 8.44 5.77
CA LYS A 72 17.09 9.26 5.71
C LYS A 72 17.22 10.50 6.59
N THR A 73 16.52 10.61 7.72
CA THR A 73 16.79 11.73 8.65
C THR A 73 16.59 11.39 10.14
N ARG A 74 17.34 10.41 10.67
CA ARG A 74 17.52 10.25 12.13
C ARG A 74 18.95 9.92 12.57
N ASP A 75 19.96 10.37 11.80
CA ASP A 75 21.35 10.29 12.25
C ASP A 75 22.09 11.60 11.88
N ALA A 76 21.88 12.62 12.71
CA ALA A 76 22.70 13.83 12.79
C ALA A 76 22.34 14.62 14.05
N THR A 77 22.81 14.17 15.22
CA THR A 77 23.18 15.01 16.38
C THR A 77 23.94 14.17 17.38
#